data_AF-A0ABD1JEF2-F1
#
_entry.id   AF-A0ABD1JEF2-F1
#
_cell.length_a   1.000
_cell.length_b   1.000
_cell.length_c   1.000
_cell.angle_alpha   90.00
_cell.angle_beta   90.00
_cell.angle_gamma   90.00
#
_symmetry.space_group_name_H-M   'P 1'
#
loop_
_entity.id
_entity.type
_entity.pdbx_description
1 polymer ?
#
loop_
_entity_poly.entity_id
_entity_poly.type
_entity_poly.pdbx_seq_one_letter_code
_entity_poly.pdbx_strand_id
1 'polypeptide(L)'
;MGVRDVLTAGEQLISDGSVVYAEALWDHVTMDDQELGFKAGDVIEVVDATNKEWWWGRILDSEGWFPASFVRLRVNQDEPMEEYLAQLEEAREEDSRGVGLLLGPGLPCKEQMRTNVINEIMSTERDYIKHLKDICEGYIKQCRKRTDMFSEDQLRTIFGNIEEIYRFQKKFLKGLEKKFNKEEPHLSEIGSCFLEHQTDFQIYSEYCNNHPNACLQLSKLMKVNKYVFFFEACRLLQKMIDISLDGFLLTPVQKICKYPLQLAELLKYTNPQHRDYADVEAALNAMKNVARLINERKRRLENVDKIAQWQSSIEDWEGEDVLSRSSDLIFSGELTKISQPQGKSQQRMFFLFDHQMVYCKKDLLRRDMLYYKGRMDMDQMEVLDVEDGKDKDFNVSVKNALKLRSPTGDEVHLLCAKKPEQKQRWLRAFADERSQVQHDRETGFSITEVQKKQAMLNACKSHPTGKPKAVTRPYYDFLLRQKHPSLPTAVPQQQVFMLAEPKRKTSNFWHNIGRLTPFKK
;
A
#
# COMPACT_ATOMS: atom_id res chain seq x y z
N MET A 1 -5.60 20.90 2.78
CA MET A 1 -6.38 20.63 1.56
C MET A 1 -7.29 19.42 1.80
N GLY A 2 -8.49 19.70 2.30
CA GLY A 2 -9.56 18.72 2.30
C GLY A 2 -9.94 18.34 0.88
N VAL A 3 -10.74 17.29 0.71
CA VAL A 3 -11.27 16.86 -0.61
C VAL A 3 -11.92 18.04 -1.36
N ARG A 4 -12.47 19.02 -0.65
CA ARG A 4 -13.01 20.26 -1.23
C ARG A 4 -11.93 21.24 -1.74
N ASP A 5 -10.83 21.44 -1.04
CA ASP A 5 -9.78 22.37 -1.50
C ASP A 5 -9.04 21.82 -2.73
N VAL A 6 -8.91 20.50 -2.79
CA VAL A 6 -8.40 19.77 -3.96
C VAL A 6 -9.31 19.94 -5.18
N LEU A 7 -10.64 19.92 -4.98
CA LEU A 7 -11.63 20.13 -6.05
C LEU A 7 -11.70 21.58 -6.50
N THR A 8 -11.77 22.54 -5.57
CA THR A 8 -11.83 23.98 -5.96
C THR A 8 -10.54 24.45 -6.62
N ALA A 9 -9.37 23.95 -6.20
CA ALA A 9 -8.10 24.24 -6.85
C ALA A 9 -7.97 23.50 -8.20
N GLY A 10 -8.31 22.22 -8.27
CA GLY A 10 -8.26 21.44 -9.51
C GLY A 10 -9.23 21.94 -10.58
N GLU A 11 -10.50 22.21 -10.22
CA GLU A 11 -11.51 22.76 -11.14
C GLU A 11 -11.12 24.16 -11.65
N GLN A 12 -10.57 25.03 -10.77
CA GLN A 12 -10.12 26.36 -11.18
C GLN A 12 -8.89 26.31 -12.09
N LEU A 13 -7.90 25.47 -11.76
CA LEU A 13 -6.65 25.35 -12.54
C LEU A 13 -6.89 24.70 -13.92
N ILE A 14 -7.76 23.68 -14.00
CA ILE A 14 -8.10 23.01 -15.27
C ILE A 14 -8.98 23.92 -16.15
N SER A 15 -9.88 24.74 -15.55
CA SER A 15 -10.70 25.69 -16.31
C SER A 15 -9.90 26.81 -16.99
N ASP A 16 -8.69 27.10 -16.49
CA ASP A 16 -7.78 28.12 -17.02
C ASP A 16 -6.83 27.55 -18.11
N GLY A 17 -7.04 26.30 -18.53
CA GLY A 17 -6.22 25.62 -19.54
C GLY A 17 -4.83 25.22 -19.05
N SER A 18 -4.57 25.26 -17.74
CA SER A 18 -3.30 24.86 -17.14
C SER A 18 -3.24 23.35 -16.95
N VAL A 19 -2.07 22.76 -17.25
CA VAL A 19 -1.82 21.33 -17.02
C VAL A 19 -1.70 21.09 -15.52
N VAL A 20 -2.45 20.12 -14.99
CA VAL A 20 -2.45 19.79 -13.57
C VAL A 20 -1.87 18.40 -13.35
N TYR A 21 -0.88 18.26 -12.48
CA TYR A 21 -0.25 17.00 -12.12
C TYR A 21 -0.65 16.55 -10.71
N ALA A 22 -0.91 15.25 -10.62
CA ALA A 22 -1.11 14.52 -9.37
C ALA A 22 -0.08 13.40 -9.23
N GLU A 23 0.17 12.96 -8.01
CA GLU A 23 1.02 11.81 -7.71
C GLU A 23 0.23 10.74 -6.95
N ALA A 24 0.37 9.48 -7.36
CA ALA A 24 -0.37 8.37 -6.80
C ALA A 24 0.06 8.04 -5.37
N LEU A 25 -0.93 7.96 -4.45
CA LEU A 25 -0.78 7.56 -3.05
C LEU A 25 -0.86 6.04 -2.86
N TRP A 26 -1.59 5.36 -3.73
CA TRP A 26 -1.87 3.94 -3.68
C TRP A 26 -1.76 3.33 -5.07
N ASP A 27 -1.46 2.03 -5.11
CA ASP A 27 -1.62 1.26 -6.33
C ASP A 27 -3.10 1.22 -6.71
N HIS A 28 -3.43 1.64 -7.93
CA HIS A 28 -4.73 1.39 -8.53
C HIS A 28 -4.57 0.27 -9.55
N VAL A 29 -4.90 -0.95 -9.12
CA VAL A 29 -4.88 -2.13 -9.98
C VAL A 29 -6.27 -2.32 -10.56
N THR A 30 -6.41 -2.11 -11.86
CA THR A 30 -7.67 -2.27 -12.59
C THR A 30 -7.51 -3.22 -13.79
N MET A 31 -8.62 -3.84 -14.19
CA MET A 31 -8.74 -4.65 -15.40
C MET A 31 -9.74 -4.04 -16.41
N ASP A 32 -10.34 -2.88 -16.06
CA ASP A 32 -11.24 -2.13 -16.92
C ASP A 32 -10.40 -1.30 -17.91
N ASP A 33 -10.76 -1.33 -19.19
CA ASP A 33 -10.07 -0.61 -20.25
C ASP A 33 -10.38 0.90 -20.26
N GLN A 34 -11.38 1.32 -19.47
CA GLN A 34 -11.72 2.73 -19.26
C GLN A 34 -11.07 3.30 -17.98
N GLU A 35 -10.44 2.48 -17.15
CA GLU A 35 -9.76 2.91 -15.93
C GLU A 35 -8.24 2.95 -16.09
N LEU A 36 -7.60 3.93 -15.45
CA LEU A 36 -6.15 4.14 -15.52
C LEU A 36 -5.44 3.42 -14.38
N GLY A 37 -4.78 2.30 -14.67
CA GLY A 37 -3.97 1.58 -13.67
C GLY A 37 -2.62 2.26 -13.40
N PHE A 38 -2.23 2.35 -12.13
CA PHE A 38 -0.94 2.92 -11.71
C PHE A 38 -0.43 2.35 -10.38
N LYS A 39 0.83 2.65 -10.09
CA LYS A 39 1.49 2.33 -8.82
C LYS A 39 1.66 3.58 -7.97
N ALA A 40 1.75 3.40 -6.66
CA ALA A 40 2.08 4.48 -5.74
C ALA A 40 3.42 5.14 -6.13
N GLY A 41 3.40 6.47 -6.27
CA GLY A 41 4.51 7.29 -6.75
C GLY A 41 4.47 7.66 -8.24
N ASP A 42 3.57 7.07 -9.03
CA ASP A 42 3.41 7.46 -10.44
C ASP A 42 2.83 8.89 -10.55
N VAL A 43 3.31 9.66 -11.53
CA VAL A 43 2.85 11.02 -11.83
C VAL A 43 1.78 10.95 -12.91
N ILE A 44 0.65 11.61 -12.66
CA ILE A 44 -0.55 11.55 -13.48
C ILE A 44 -0.91 12.97 -13.90
N GLU A 45 -1.02 13.21 -15.20
CA GLU A 45 -1.61 14.43 -15.75
C GLU A 45 -3.13 14.34 -15.59
N VAL A 46 -3.72 15.23 -14.77
CA VAL A 46 -5.15 15.32 -14.52
C VAL A 46 -5.79 16.14 -15.64
N VAL A 47 -6.58 15.48 -16.48
CA VAL A 47 -7.23 16.06 -17.66
C VAL A 47 -8.64 16.54 -17.34
N ASP A 48 -9.38 15.79 -16.50
CA ASP A 48 -10.73 16.17 -16.06
C ASP A 48 -10.92 15.83 -14.56
N ALA A 49 -11.28 16.85 -13.77
CA ALA A 49 -11.59 16.73 -12.34
C ALA A 49 -13.03 17.12 -11.99
N THR A 50 -13.95 17.15 -12.96
CA THR A 50 -15.35 17.60 -12.79
C THR A 50 -16.15 16.70 -11.82
N ASN A 51 -15.75 15.44 -11.68
CA ASN A 51 -16.37 14.51 -10.74
C ASN A 51 -15.56 14.43 -9.43
N LYS A 52 -16.25 14.36 -8.29
CA LYS A 52 -15.65 14.38 -6.95
C LYS A 52 -14.88 13.12 -6.59
N GLU A 53 -15.26 11.99 -7.17
CA GLU A 53 -14.73 10.67 -6.81
C GLU A 53 -13.83 10.08 -7.89
N TRP A 54 -14.09 10.40 -9.16
CA TRP A 54 -13.40 9.84 -10.32
C TRP A 54 -12.92 10.95 -11.25
N TRP A 55 -11.62 10.96 -11.55
CA TRP A 55 -10.98 11.92 -12.43
C TRP A 55 -10.47 11.21 -13.69
N TRP A 56 -10.42 11.92 -14.81
CA TRP A 56 -9.76 11.44 -16.03
C TRP A 56 -8.34 11.95 -16.04
N GLY A 57 -7.38 11.09 -16.36
CA GLY A 57 -6.00 11.53 -16.49
C GLY A 57 -5.17 10.63 -17.40
N ARG A 58 -3.92 11.04 -17.56
CA ARG A 58 -2.96 10.47 -18.49
C ARG A 58 -1.65 10.15 -17.77
N ILE A 59 -1.09 8.98 -18.05
CA ILE A 59 0.28 8.57 -17.71
C ILE A 59 0.93 8.12 -19.01
N LEU A 60 1.93 8.85 -19.49
CA LEU A 60 2.59 8.58 -20.77
C LEU A 60 1.56 8.43 -21.91
N ASP A 61 1.47 7.25 -22.53
CA ASP A 61 0.53 6.94 -23.63
C ASP A 61 -0.80 6.31 -23.16
N SER A 62 -1.04 6.21 -21.86
CA SER A 62 -2.25 5.59 -21.29
C SER A 62 -3.15 6.65 -20.65
N GLU A 63 -4.45 6.60 -20.95
CA GLU A 63 -5.49 7.48 -20.39
C GLU A 63 -6.62 6.65 -19.79
N GLY A 64 -7.26 7.17 -18.75
CA GLY A 64 -8.40 6.50 -18.15
C GLY A 64 -8.95 7.21 -16.91
N TRP A 65 -10.07 6.71 -16.41
CA TRP A 65 -10.65 7.12 -15.15
C TRP A 65 -9.85 6.57 -13.97
N PHE A 66 -9.64 7.37 -12.95
CA PHE A 66 -9.06 6.92 -11.70
C PHE A 66 -9.68 7.61 -10.48
N PRO A 67 -9.67 6.95 -9.32
CA PRO A 67 -10.25 7.52 -8.12
C PRO A 67 -9.40 8.69 -7.58
N ALA A 68 -10.01 9.87 -7.44
CA ALA A 68 -9.34 11.08 -6.92
C ALA A 68 -8.74 10.87 -5.51
N SER A 69 -9.33 9.96 -4.73
CA SER A 69 -8.85 9.61 -3.38
C SER A 69 -7.53 8.85 -3.35
N PHE A 70 -7.08 8.32 -4.50
CA PHE A 70 -5.84 7.57 -4.64
C PHE A 70 -4.66 8.44 -5.05
N VAL A 71 -4.86 9.75 -5.23
CA VAL A 71 -3.80 10.66 -5.69
C VAL A 71 -3.70 11.91 -4.81
N ARG A 72 -2.58 12.61 -4.92
CA ARG A 72 -2.35 13.93 -4.32
C ARG A 72 -1.96 14.91 -5.43
N LEU A 73 -2.68 16.03 -5.57
CA LEU A 73 -2.25 17.14 -6.43
C LEU A 73 -0.91 17.69 -5.97
N ARG A 74 0.02 17.92 -6.90
CA ARG A 74 1.28 18.60 -6.60
C ARG A 74 1.02 20.05 -6.21
N VAL A 75 1.81 20.59 -5.28
CA VAL A 75 1.69 22.00 -4.88
C VAL A 75 2.26 22.89 -5.97
N ASN A 76 3.35 22.44 -6.61
CA ASN A 76 3.97 23.13 -7.72
C ASN A 76 3.69 22.35 -9.02
N GLN A 77 3.00 23.01 -9.97
CA GLN A 77 2.39 22.38 -11.15
C GLN A 77 3.31 22.36 -12.40
N ASP A 78 4.55 22.86 -12.30
CA ASP A 78 5.51 22.88 -13.41
C ASP A 78 6.44 21.64 -13.42
N GLU A 79 6.67 21.02 -14.58
CA GLU A 79 7.87 20.19 -14.85
C GLU A 79 8.42 20.39 -16.28
N PRO A 80 9.75 20.26 -16.53
CA PRO A 80 10.83 19.87 -15.61
C PRO A 80 11.91 20.97 -15.37
N MET A 81 12.57 20.86 -14.22
CA MET A 81 13.72 21.67 -13.77
C MET A 81 14.97 21.57 -14.67
N GLU A 82 14.91 20.81 -15.76
CA GLU A 82 15.98 20.70 -16.78
C GLU A 82 16.10 21.99 -17.58
N GLU A 83 14.99 22.65 -17.92
CA GLU A 83 15.03 23.98 -18.56
C GLU A 83 15.57 25.05 -17.60
N TYR A 84 15.27 24.94 -16.30
CA TYR A 84 15.78 25.89 -15.29
C TYR A 84 17.29 25.71 -15.02
N LEU A 85 17.79 24.47 -15.00
CA LEU A 85 19.23 24.19 -14.90
C LEU A 85 19.97 24.60 -16.16
N ALA A 86 19.39 24.35 -17.35
CA ALA A 86 19.94 24.80 -18.62
C ALA A 86 20.01 26.35 -18.70
N GLN A 87 18.96 27.06 -18.29
CA GLN A 87 18.94 28.52 -18.26
C GLN A 87 19.90 29.11 -17.20
N LEU A 88 20.13 28.42 -16.07
CA LEU A 88 21.12 28.84 -15.07
C LEU A 88 22.57 28.52 -15.48
N GLU A 89 22.79 27.46 -16.25
CA GLU A 89 24.10 27.16 -16.86
C GLU A 89 24.41 28.16 -17.98
N GLU A 90 23.43 28.48 -18.84
CA GLU A 90 23.55 29.55 -19.86
C GLU A 90 23.77 30.93 -19.22
N ALA A 91 23.05 31.27 -18.14
CA ALA A 91 23.24 32.53 -17.41
C ALA A 91 24.59 32.62 -16.65
N ARG A 92 25.22 31.48 -16.34
CA ARG A 92 26.56 31.45 -15.73
C ARG A 92 27.69 31.65 -16.73
N GLU A 93 27.45 31.40 -18.02
CA GLU A 93 28.45 31.63 -19.07
C GLU A 93 28.49 33.10 -19.55
N GLU A 94 27.39 33.86 -19.42
CA GLU A 94 27.34 35.26 -19.89
C GLU A 94 27.69 36.33 -18.85
N ASP A 95 27.71 36.05 -17.54
CA ASP A 95 27.86 37.11 -16.52
C ASP A 95 29.32 37.36 -16.11
N SER A 96 30.07 37.98 -17.04
CA SER A 96 31.34 38.67 -16.74
C SER A 96 31.28 40.19 -16.96
N ARG A 97 30.08 40.78 -17.11
CA ARG A 97 29.89 42.24 -17.19
C ARG A 97 28.55 42.63 -16.57
N GLY A 98 28.62 43.11 -15.33
CA GLY A 98 27.45 43.33 -14.50
C GLY A 98 26.44 44.34 -15.04
N VAL A 99 25.21 44.20 -14.55
CA VAL A 99 24.25 45.21 -14.04
C VAL A 99 22.97 44.43 -13.72
N GLY A 100 22.30 44.75 -12.60
CA GLY A 100 21.10 44.04 -12.16
C GLY A 100 19.85 44.18 -13.05
N LEU A 101 18.87 43.32 -12.75
CA LEU A 101 17.56 43.09 -13.41
C LEU A 101 17.67 42.37 -14.76
N LEU A 102 17.03 41.21 -15.01
CA LEU A 102 15.59 40.93 -14.89
C LEU A 102 15.38 39.40 -14.81
N LEU A 103 14.99 38.87 -13.63
CA LEU A 103 14.17 37.65 -13.60
C LEU A 103 12.81 38.04 -14.20
N GLY A 104 12.42 37.39 -15.30
CA GLY A 104 11.14 37.64 -15.96
C GLY A 104 9.95 37.47 -15.01
N PRO A 105 8.82 38.16 -15.27
CA PRO A 105 7.63 38.05 -14.43
C PRO A 105 6.95 36.70 -14.69
N GLY A 106 7.25 35.67 -13.88
CA GLY A 106 6.49 34.42 -13.96
C GLY A 106 6.98 33.24 -13.13
N LEU A 107 8.28 33.10 -12.84
CA LEU A 107 8.80 31.90 -12.16
C LEU A 107 9.10 32.17 -10.66
N PRO A 108 8.42 31.50 -9.72
CA PRO A 108 8.70 31.64 -8.29
C PRO A 108 10.13 31.18 -7.94
N CYS A 109 10.85 31.93 -7.09
CA CYS A 109 12.16 31.51 -6.61
C CYS A 109 12.07 30.19 -5.80
N LYS A 110 13.14 29.38 -5.78
CA LYS A 110 13.15 28.08 -5.06
C LYS A 110 12.75 28.20 -3.58
N GLU A 111 13.09 29.30 -2.93
CA GLU A 111 12.69 29.60 -1.55
C GLU A 111 11.18 29.83 -1.41
N GLN A 112 10.56 30.49 -2.39
CA GLN A 112 9.11 30.64 -2.44
C GLN A 112 8.42 29.28 -2.65
N MET A 113 8.97 28.41 -3.51
CA MET A 113 8.46 27.05 -3.68
C MET A 113 8.56 26.24 -2.39
N ARG A 114 9.69 26.28 -1.68
CA ARG A 114 9.83 25.65 -0.36
C ARG A 114 8.84 26.22 0.66
N THR A 115 8.64 27.54 0.66
CA THR A 115 7.63 28.23 1.49
C THR A 115 6.21 27.69 1.22
N ASN A 116 5.84 27.52 -0.06
CA ASN A 116 4.54 26.99 -0.45
C ASN A 116 4.32 25.57 0.10
N VAL A 117 5.34 24.70 -0.03
CA VAL A 117 5.27 23.32 0.49
C VAL A 117 5.17 23.29 2.01
N ILE A 118 5.97 24.09 2.72
CA ILE A 118 5.91 24.16 4.19
C ILE A 118 4.53 24.66 4.66
N ASN A 119 3.99 25.69 4.03
CA ASN A 119 2.67 26.20 4.35
C ASN A 119 1.57 25.17 4.06
N GLU A 120 1.68 24.41 2.97
CA GLU A 120 0.75 23.31 2.65
C GLU A 120 0.81 22.21 3.72
N ILE A 121 2.02 21.79 4.13
CA ILE A 121 2.20 20.81 5.21
C ILE A 121 1.52 21.33 6.49
N MET A 122 1.81 22.56 6.92
CA MET A 122 1.25 23.14 8.15
C MET A 122 -0.27 23.29 8.08
N SER A 123 -0.80 23.73 6.93
CA SER A 123 -2.24 23.90 6.72
C SER A 123 -2.97 22.56 6.74
N THR A 124 -2.49 21.60 5.95
CA THR A 124 -3.10 20.26 5.85
C THR A 124 -3.04 19.49 7.15
N GLU A 125 -2.01 19.72 7.97
CA GLU A 125 -1.88 19.14 9.30
C GLU A 125 -2.92 19.70 10.29
N ARG A 126 -3.17 21.00 10.25
CA ARG A 126 -4.23 21.65 11.05
C ARG A 126 -5.62 21.17 10.63
N ASP A 127 -5.88 21.09 9.32
CA ASP A 127 -7.13 20.56 8.78
C ASP A 127 -7.38 19.12 9.26
N TYR A 128 -6.35 18.28 9.17
CA TYR A 128 -6.44 16.89 9.57
C TYR A 128 -6.74 16.73 11.07
N ILE A 129 -6.09 17.51 11.93
CA ILE A 129 -6.39 17.51 13.37
C ILE A 129 -7.80 18.02 13.66
N LYS A 130 -8.29 18.99 12.89
CA LYS A 130 -9.68 19.43 12.98
C LYS A 130 -10.63 18.30 12.63
N HIS A 131 -10.38 17.54 11.56
CA HIS A 131 -11.18 16.37 11.20
C HIS A 131 -11.18 15.31 12.30
N LEU A 132 -10.00 14.96 12.84
CA LEU A 132 -9.90 14.01 13.97
C LEU A 132 -10.66 14.49 15.21
N LYS A 133 -10.60 15.79 15.52
CA LYS A 133 -11.37 16.41 16.60
C LYS A 133 -12.87 16.24 16.38
N ASP A 134 -13.34 16.59 15.18
CA ASP A 134 -14.75 16.54 14.82
C ASP A 134 -15.28 15.09 14.87
N ILE A 135 -14.44 14.09 14.52
CA ILE A 135 -14.78 12.67 14.68
C ILE A 135 -14.92 12.29 16.16
N CYS A 136 -13.93 12.64 16.99
CA CYS A 136 -13.93 12.29 18.41
C CYS A 136 -15.06 12.98 19.19
N GLU A 137 -15.25 14.28 18.98
CA GLU A 137 -16.23 15.09 19.72
C GLU A 137 -17.64 15.01 19.14
N GLY A 138 -17.75 14.94 17.81
CA GLY A 138 -19.03 14.96 17.09
C GLY A 138 -19.69 13.59 16.95
N TYR A 139 -18.90 12.54 16.70
CA TYR A 139 -19.43 11.18 16.55
C TYR A 139 -19.19 10.32 17.79
N ILE A 140 -17.94 10.03 18.15
CA ILE A 140 -17.62 9.03 19.20
C ILE A 140 -18.29 9.38 20.53
N LYS A 141 -18.20 10.65 20.94
CA LYS A 141 -18.83 11.13 22.18
C LYS A 141 -20.35 10.98 22.17
N GLN A 142 -21.02 11.14 21.03
CA GLN A 142 -22.47 10.98 20.92
C GLN A 142 -22.85 9.50 20.84
N CYS A 143 -22.09 8.67 20.12
CA CYS A 143 -22.32 7.24 20.05
C CYS A 143 -22.21 6.59 21.43
N ARG A 144 -21.21 6.96 22.25
CA ARG A 144 -21.04 6.48 23.63
C ARG A 144 -22.20 6.84 24.57
N LYS A 145 -22.92 7.95 24.30
CA LYS A 145 -24.12 8.32 25.08
C LYS A 145 -25.34 7.48 24.73
N ARG A 146 -25.35 6.86 23.53
CA ARG A 146 -26.46 6.07 23.02
C ARG A 146 -26.16 4.58 23.12
N THR A 147 -26.05 4.09 24.36
CA THR A 147 -25.84 2.66 24.67
C THR A 147 -27.00 1.78 24.21
N ASP A 148 -28.17 2.38 23.93
CA ASP A 148 -29.32 1.74 23.28
C ASP A 148 -29.12 1.48 21.77
N MET A 149 -28.19 2.21 21.14
CA MET A 149 -27.91 2.11 19.70
C MET A 149 -26.58 1.43 19.38
N PHE A 150 -25.56 1.62 20.20
CA PHE A 150 -24.20 1.14 19.95
C PHE A 150 -23.68 0.32 21.11
N SER A 151 -23.17 -0.87 20.82
CA SER A 151 -22.37 -1.62 21.80
C SER A 151 -20.91 -1.15 21.78
N GLU A 152 -20.20 -1.37 22.88
CA GLU A 152 -18.77 -1.06 22.98
C GLU A 152 -17.93 -1.77 21.90
N ASP A 153 -18.30 -3.00 21.53
CA ASP A 153 -17.63 -3.74 20.45
C ASP A 153 -17.89 -3.08 19.09
N GLN A 154 -19.11 -2.61 18.81
CA GLN A 154 -19.39 -1.86 17.59
C GLN A 154 -18.59 -0.56 17.52
N LEU A 155 -18.46 0.15 18.64
CA LEU A 155 -17.65 1.37 18.70
C LEU A 155 -16.17 1.06 18.44
N ARG A 156 -15.63 0.01 19.05
CA ARG A 156 -14.26 -0.46 18.78
C ARG A 156 -14.06 -0.83 17.32
N THR A 157 -15.00 -1.56 16.70
CA THR A 157 -14.90 -1.93 15.28
C THR A 157 -14.97 -0.72 14.36
N ILE A 158 -15.89 0.23 14.61
CA ILE A 158 -16.10 1.39 13.72
C ILE A 158 -14.95 2.40 13.83
N PHE A 159 -14.53 2.73 15.05
CA PHE A 159 -13.60 3.85 15.28
C PHE A 159 -12.15 3.41 15.53
N GLY A 160 -11.92 2.12 15.86
CA GLY A 160 -10.58 1.60 16.15
C GLY A 160 -9.85 2.43 17.21
N ASN A 161 -8.57 2.70 16.95
CA ASN A 161 -7.70 3.53 17.80
C ASN A 161 -7.65 5.02 17.36
N ILE A 162 -8.67 5.55 16.68
CA ILE A 162 -8.64 6.94 16.17
C ILE A 162 -8.44 8.02 17.25
N GLU A 163 -8.91 7.78 18.48
CA GLU A 163 -8.67 8.70 19.60
C GLU A 163 -7.19 8.74 20.03
N GLU A 164 -6.47 7.63 19.83
CA GLU A 164 -5.03 7.56 20.03
C GLU A 164 -4.30 8.34 18.94
N ILE A 165 -4.68 8.13 17.68
CA ILE A 165 -4.17 8.92 16.55
C ILE A 165 -4.38 10.42 16.81
N TYR A 166 -5.57 10.82 17.27
CA TYR A 166 -5.83 12.23 17.59
C TYR A 166 -4.92 12.80 18.68
N ARG A 167 -4.65 12.03 19.75
CA ARG A 167 -3.73 12.45 20.82
C ARG A 167 -2.31 12.59 20.30
N PHE A 168 -1.84 11.62 19.52
CA PHE A 168 -0.55 11.67 18.84
C PHE A 168 -0.45 12.87 17.92
N GLN A 169 -1.42 13.06 17.03
CA GLN A 169 -1.40 14.12 16.03
C GLN A 169 -1.35 15.52 16.66
N LYS A 170 -2.07 15.72 17.77
CA LYS A 170 -1.97 16.95 18.56
C LYS A 170 -0.56 17.21 19.09
N LYS A 171 0.16 16.17 19.51
CA LYS A 171 1.56 16.29 19.96
C LYS A 171 2.47 16.62 18.77
N PHE A 172 2.26 15.92 17.65
CA PHE A 172 3.02 16.10 16.41
C PHE A 172 2.88 17.53 15.83
N LEU A 173 1.66 18.05 15.67
CA LEU A 173 1.45 19.43 15.19
C LEU A 173 2.10 20.46 16.12
N LYS A 174 2.03 20.27 17.44
CA LYS A 174 2.73 21.17 18.38
C LYS A 174 4.24 21.14 18.19
N GLY A 175 4.82 20.00 17.80
CA GLY A 175 6.23 19.89 17.42
C GLY A 175 6.53 20.70 16.15
N LEU A 176 5.71 20.51 15.11
CA LEU A 176 5.84 21.24 13.84
C LEU A 176 5.71 22.75 14.03
N GLU A 177 4.71 23.21 14.79
CA GLU A 177 4.48 24.64 15.04
C GLU A 177 5.62 25.31 15.81
N LYS A 178 6.41 24.57 16.59
CA LYS A 178 7.62 25.09 17.24
C LYS A 178 8.79 25.26 16.28
N LYS A 179 8.88 24.41 15.25
CA LYS A 179 9.91 24.44 14.21
C LYS A 179 9.56 25.36 13.04
N PHE A 180 8.32 25.82 12.97
CA PHE A 180 7.82 26.71 11.93
C PHE A 180 8.28 28.17 12.16
N ASN A 181 9.04 28.71 11.21
CA ASN A 181 9.42 30.12 11.20
C ASN A 181 8.30 30.94 10.52
N LYS A 182 7.70 31.88 11.26
CA LYS A 182 6.58 32.71 10.76
C LYS A 182 7.04 33.84 9.85
N GLU A 183 8.25 34.36 10.07
CA GLU A 183 8.79 35.49 9.32
C GLU A 183 9.40 35.00 8.01
N GLU A 184 10.13 33.88 8.07
CA GLU A 184 10.78 33.25 6.93
C GLU A 184 10.43 31.77 6.83
N PRO A 185 9.23 31.42 6.30
CA PRO A 185 8.76 30.03 6.29
C PRO A 185 9.73 29.05 5.62
N HIS A 186 10.45 29.46 4.57
CA HIS A 186 11.45 28.64 3.89
C HIS A 186 12.60 28.17 4.79
N LEU A 187 12.91 28.89 5.89
CA LEU A 187 13.95 28.51 6.85
C LEU A 187 13.44 27.52 7.94
N SER A 188 12.17 27.11 7.90
CA SER A 188 11.64 26.18 8.91
C SER A 188 12.36 24.81 8.83
N GLU A 189 12.72 24.25 9.98
CA GLU A 189 13.48 22.99 10.11
C GLU A 189 12.56 21.85 10.59
N ILE A 190 11.67 21.38 9.72
CA ILE A 190 10.58 20.47 10.10
C ILE A 190 10.95 18.99 9.95
N GLY A 191 12.04 18.65 9.26
CA GLY A 191 12.46 17.26 9.03
C GLY A 191 12.71 16.51 10.35
N SER A 192 13.44 17.14 11.27
CA SER A 192 13.72 16.60 12.62
C SER A 192 12.45 16.16 13.38
N CYS A 193 11.34 16.87 13.19
CA CYS A 193 10.09 16.58 13.88
C CYS A 193 9.46 15.25 13.44
N PHE A 194 9.65 14.85 12.18
CA PHE A 194 9.20 13.53 11.71
C PHE A 194 10.06 12.39 12.27
N LEU A 195 11.38 12.61 12.38
CA LEU A 195 12.32 11.63 12.91
C LEU A 195 12.07 11.35 14.39
N GLU A 196 11.86 12.39 15.20
CA GLU A 196 11.53 12.28 16.63
C GLU A 196 10.27 11.43 16.89
N HIS A 197 9.35 11.37 15.93
CA HIS A 197 8.05 10.72 16.03
C HIS A 197 7.90 9.46 15.14
N GLN A 198 8.98 8.98 14.52
CA GLN A 198 8.92 7.87 13.56
C GLN A 198 8.24 6.61 14.12
N THR A 199 8.54 6.24 15.37
CA THR A 199 7.94 5.08 16.03
C THR A 199 6.48 5.32 16.43
N ASP A 200 6.13 6.56 16.80
CA ASP A 200 4.76 6.93 17.16
C ASP A 200 3.79 6.77 15.98
N PHE A 201 4.26 6.93 14.73
CA PHE A 201 3.43 6.70 13.53
C PHE A 201 2.99 5.23 13.35
N GLN A 202 3.57 4.27 14.07
CA GLN A 202 3.21 2.85 13.95
C GLN A 202 1.75 2.57 14.35
N ILE A 203 1.13 3.42 15.18
CA ILE A 203 -0.29 3.30 15.59
C ILE A 203 -1.25 3.36 14.39
N TYR A 204 -0.84 3.98 13.27
CA TYR A 204 -1.62 4.01 12.04
C TYR A 204 -1.77 2.62 11.41
N SER A 205 -0.85 1.70 11.70
CA SER A 205 -0.95 0.32 11.21
C SER A 205 -2.18 -0.38 11.76
N GLU A 206 -2.43 -0.28 13.07
CA GLU A 206 -3.64 -0.83 13.69
C GLU A 206 -4.90 -0.24 13.05
N TYR A 207 -4.92 1.08 12.87
CA TYR A 207 -6.05 1.77 12.25
C TYR A 207 -6.33 1.27 10.84
N CYS A 208 -5.30 1.21 9.98
CA CYS A 208 -5.43 0.78 8.59
C CYS A 208 -5.88 -0.68 8.48
N ASN A 209 -5.41 -1.55 9.38
CA ASN A 209 -5.81 -2.96 9.42
C ASN A 209 -7.28 -3.13 9.84
N ASN A 210 -7.77 -2.29 10.75
CA ASN A 210 -9.17 -2.34 11.19
C ASN A 210 -10.14 -1.63 10.22
N HIS A 211 -9.65 -0.68 9.42
CA HIS A 211 -10.50 0.15 8.54
C HIS A 211 -11.45 -0.65 7.63
N PRO A 212 -11.07 -1.78 6.99
CA PRO A 212 -12.02 -2.61 6.23
C PRO A 212 -13.20 -3.12 7.06
N ASN A 213 -12.96 -3.50 8.33
CA ASN A 213 -14.01 -3.95 9.24
C ASN A 213 -14.94 -2.79 9.63
N ALA A 214 -14.38 -1.59 9.84
CA ALA A 214 -15.15 -0.38 10.08
C ALA A 214 -16.10 -0.08 8.91
N CYS A 215 -15.61 -0.14 7.67
CA CYS A 215 -16.42 0.06 6.46
C CYS A 215 -17.56 -0.96 6.35
N LEU A 216 -17.28 -2.24 6.62
CA LEU A 216 -18.31 -3.28 6.61
C LEU A 216 -19.37 -3.04 7.68
N GLN A 217 -18.97 -2.64 8.88
CA GLN A 217 -19.88 -2.38 9.98
C GLN A 217 -20.74 -1.14 9.71
N LEU A 218 -20.15 -0.05 9.20
CA LEU A 218 -20.88 1.14 8.79
C LEU A 218 -21.87 0.86 7.67
N SER A 219 -21.47 0.10 6.64
CA SER A 219 -22.36 -0.29 5.54
C SER A 219 -23.60 -1.05 6.06
N LYS A 220 -23.44 -1.92 7.07
CA LYS A 220 -24.57 -2.60 7.73
C LYS A 220 -25.47 -1.62 8.48
N LEU A 221 -24.89 -0.69 9.25
CA LEU A 221 -25.66 0.29 10.02
C LEU A 221 -26.41 1.28 9.13
N MET A 222 -25.80 1.71 8.02
CA MET A 222 -26.40 2.64 7.06
C MET A 222 -27.63 2.07 6.33
N LYS A 223 -27.88 0.75 6.40
CA LYS A 223 -29.12 0.14 5.90
C LYS A 223 -30.33 0.36 6.81
N VAL A 224 -30.11 0.85 8.04
CA VAL A 224 -31.16 1.05 9.03
C VAL A 224 -31.32 2.55 9.30
N ASN A 225 -32.48 3.09 8.95
CA ASN A 225 -32.78 4.53 8.97
C ASN A 225 -32.41 5.24 10.28
N LYS A 226 -32.58 4.58 11.44
CA LYS A 226 -32.25 5.17 12.75
C LYS A 226 -30.78 5.60 12.85
N TYR A 227 -29.85 4.84 12.26
CA TYR A 227 -28.42 5.18 12.28
C TYR A 227 -28.09 6.25 11.24
N VAL A 228 -28.74 6.21 10.07
CA VAL A 228 -28.60 7.25 9.04
C VAL A 228 -28.96 8.62 9.61
N PHE A 229 -30.14 8.75 10.23
CA PHE A 229 -30.56 10.00 10.86
C PHE A 229 -29.65 10.41 12.03
N PHE A 230 -29.17 9.43 12.81
CA PHE A 230 -28.28 9.70 13.92
C PHE A 230 -26.92 10.26 13.45
N PHE A 231 -26.30 9.65 12.45
CA PHE A 231 -25.03 10.13 11.91
C PHE A 231 -25.18 11.48 11.22
N GLU A 232 -26.28 11.70 10.50
CA GLU A 232 -26.55 13.00 9.89
C GLU A 232 -26.77 14.10 10.94
N ALA A 233 -27.49 13.79 12.03
CA ALA A 233 -27.65 14.72 13.14
C ALA A 233 -26.30 15.06 13.81
N CYS A 234 -25.42 14.08 14.01
CA CYS A 234 -24.07 14.30 14.52
C CYS A 234 -23.27 15.23 13.58
N ARG A 235 -23.37 15.00 12.27
CA ARG A 235 -22.71 15.81 11.23
C ARG A 235 -23.13 17.27 11.28
N LEU A 236 -24.44 17.51 11.31
CA LEU A 236 -25.02 18.85 11.34
C LEU A 236 -24.71 19.60 12.64
N LEU A 237 -24.80 18.93 13.79
CA LEU A 237 -24.52 19.54 15.09
C LEU A 237 -23.06 19.98 15.24
N GLN A 238 -22.13 19.19 14.72
CA GLN A 238 -20.70 19.52 14.72
C GLN A 238 -20.32 20.50 13.59
N LYS A 239 -21.28 20.89 12.73
CA LYS A 239 -21.08 21.76 11.56
C LYS A 239 -19.97 21.23 10.63
N MET A 240 -19.95 19.92 10.44
CA MET A 240 -19.01 19.27 9.55
C MET A 240 -19.40 19.50 8.08
N ILE A 241 -18.38 19.49 7.21
CA ILE A 241 -18.58 19.49 5.76
C ILE A 241 -19.42 18.28 5.33
N ASP A 242 -20.02 18.37 4.15
CA ASP A 242 -20.89 17.34 3.58
C ASP A 242 -20.09 16.15 3.05
N ILE A 243 -19.43 15.47 3.99
CA ILE A 243 -18.72 14.22 3.81
C ILE A 243 -19.32 13.24 4.81
N SER A 244 -19.58 12.02 4.34
CA SER A 244 -20.11 10.94 5.15
C SER A 244 -19.08 10.47 6.19
N LEU A 245 -19.56 9.78 7.24
CA LEU A 245 -18.69 9.30 8.33
C LEU A 245 -17.58 8.36 7.81
N ASP A 246 -17.88 7.48 6.87
CA ASP A 246 -16.89 6.62 6.21
C ASP A 246 -15.80 7.42 5.49
N GLY A 247 -16.14 8.52 4.82
CA GLY A 247 -15.15 9.43 4.22
C GLY A 247 -14.24 10.07 5.26
N PHE A 248 -14.78 10.49 6.41
CA PHE A 248 -13.97 11.00 7.52
C PHE A 248 -13.04 9.94 8.11
N LEU A 249 -13.51 8.70 8.25
CA LEU A 249 -12.70 7.59 8.76
C LEU A 249 -11.62 7.12 7.78
N LEU A 250 -11.71 7.47 6.49
CA LEU A 250 -10.65 7.21 5.52
C LEU A 250 -9.47 8.19 5.65
N THR A 251 -9.68 9.36 6.27
CA THR A 251 -8.67 10.43 6.32
C THR A 251 -7.33 10.03 6.98
N PRO A 252 -7.26 9.20 8.05
CA PRO A 252 -5.98 8.76 8.59
C PRO A 252 -5.21 7.84 7.65
N VAL A 253 -5.92 6.99 6.90
CA VAL A 253 -5.33 6.10 5.88
C VAL A 253 -4.75 6.92 4.74
N GLN A 254 -5.42 8.00 4.33
CA GLN A 254 -4.89 8.91 3.31
C GLN A 254 -3.71 9.73 3.83
N LYS A 255 -3.78 10.24 5.07
CA LYS A 255 -2.77 11.14 5.62
C LYS A 255 -1.41 10.46 5.74
N ILE A 256 -1.38 9.20 6.20
CA ILE A 256 -0.11 8.47 6.37
C ILE A 256 0.62 8.24 5.04
N CYS A 257 -0.11 8.10 3.93
CA CYS A 257 0.46 7.97 2.59
C CYS A 257 0.84 9.30 1.94
N LYS A 258 0.30 10.43 2.43
CA LYS A 258 0.64 11.76 1.91
C LYS A 258 2.00 12.27 2.40
N TYR A 259 2.46 11.83 3.58
CA TYR A 259 3.71 12.33 4.15
C TYR A 259 4.95 12.08 3.28
N PRO A 260 5.18 10.89 2.70
CA PRO A 260 6.29 10.68 1.77
C PRO A 260 6.27 11.65 0.59
N LEU A 261 5.08 11.94 0.03
CA LEU A 261 4.95 12.84 -1.11
C LEU A 261 5.26 14.29 -0.70
N GLN A 262 4.72 14.73 0.44
CA GLN A 262 4.96 16.06 0.99
C GLN A 262 6.46 16.28 1.29
N LEU A 263 7.14 15.28 1.85
CA LEU A 263 8.57 15.34 2.16
C LEU A 263 9.45 15.25 0.91
N ALA A 264 9.06 14.47 -0.10
CA ALA A 264 9.76 14.41 -1.39
C ALA A 264 9.69 15.75 -2.12
N GLU A 265 8.51 16.36 -2.15
CA GLU A 265 8.31 17.69 -2.72
C GLU A 265 9.08 18.76 -1.94
N LEU A 266 9.11 18.68 -0.60
CA LEU A 266 9.93 19.56 0.23
C LEU A 266 11.41 19.42 -0.12
N LEU A 267 11.92 18.19 -0.19
CA LEU A 267 13.32 17.91 -0.51
C LEU A 267 13.71 18.46 -1.89
N LYS A 268 12.82 18.35 -2.90
CA LYS A 268 13.02 18.91 -4.26
C LYS A 268 13.37 20.39 -4.25
N TYR A 269 12.81 21.17 -3.32
CA TYR A 269 13.06 22.62 -3.18
C TYR A 269 13.96 22.97 -1.99
N THR A 270 14.67 21.99 -1.42
CA THR A 270 15.63 22.22 -0.32
C THR A 270 17.04 22.21 -0.86
N ASN A 271 17.78 23.30 -0.63
CA ASN A 271 19.19 23.36 -1.01
C ASN A 271 20.00 22.31 -0.20
N PRO A 272 20.91 21.51 -0.80
CA PRO A 272 21.82 20.63 -0.07
C PRO A 272 22.63 21.27 1.07
N GLN A 273 22.88 22.59 1.03
CA GLN A 273 23.51 23.33 2.13
C GLN A 273 22.53 23.81 3.21
N HIS A 274 21.22 23.63 3.01
CA HIS A 274 20.20 24.01 3.98
C HIS A 274 20.29 23.10 5.22
N ARG A 275 20.12 23.68 6.42
CA ARG A 275 20.27 22.97 7.70
C ARG A 275 19.33 21.76 7.85
N ASP A 276 18.13 21.86 7.27
CA ASP A 276 17.09 20.83 7.29
C ASP A 276 17.25 19.75 6.20
N TYR A 277 18.22 19.86 5.27
CA TYR A 277 18.29 18.97 4.10
C TYR A 277 18.44 17.49 4.50
N ALA A 278 19.43 17.18 5.35
CA ALA A 278 19.71 15.81 5.80
C ALA A 278 18.53 15.24 6.61
N ASP A 279 17.90 16.06 7.45
CA ASP A 279 16.76 15.65 8.26
C ASP A 279 15.51 15.39 7.40
N VAL A 280 15.26 16.20 6.36
CA VAL A 280 14.15 15.99 5.42
C VAL A 280 14.36 14.72 4.59
N GLU A 281 15.59 14.46 4.12
CA GLU A 281 15.94 13.24 3.40
C GLU A 281 15.74 12.00 4.29
N ALA A 282 16.25 12.05 5.52
CA ALA A 282 16.06 10.97 6.49
C ALA A 282 14.57 10.78 6.85
N ALA A 283 13.82 11.88 7.05
CA ALA A 283 12.39 11.84 7.32
C ALA A 283 11.60 11.23 6.17
N LEU A 284 11.94 11.58 4.92
CA LEU A 284 11.34 10.98 3.73
C LEU A 284 11.50 9.47 3.72
N ASN A 285 12.72 8.99 3.96
CA ASN A 285 13.01 7.55 4.02
C ASN A 285 12.28 6.87 5.19
N ALA A 286 12.23 7.51 6.35
CA ALA A 286 11.48 7.04 7.51
C ALA A 286 9.98 6.90 7.19
N MET A 287 9.36 7.92 6.59
CA MET A 287 7.93 7.89 6.26
C MET A 287 7.60 6.94 5.11
N LYS A 288 8.48 6.77 4.11
CA LYS A 288 8.36 5.71 3.10
C LYS A 288 8.36 4.33 3.76
N ASN A 289 9.23 4.11 4.74
CA ASN A 289 9.27 2.86 5.49
C ASN A 289 7.99 2.64 6.30
N VAL A 290 7.46 3.66 6.98
CA VAL A 290 6.18 3.56 7.70
C VAL A 290 5.03 3.17 6.75
N ALA A 291 4.89 3.85 5.62
CA ALA A 291 3.86 3.53 4.63
C ALA A 291 3.99 2.09 4.09
N ARG A 292 5.23 1.68 3.77
CA ARG A 292 5.54 0.30 3.34
C ARG A 292 5.14 -0.73 4.41
N LEU A 293 5.48 -0.48 5.68
CA LEU A 293 5.15 -1.39 6.78
C LEU A 293 3.65 -1.52 7.00
N ILE A 294 2.89 -0.43 6.87
CA ILE A 294 1.43 -0.46 6.96
C ILE A 294 0.84 -1.30 5.82
N ASN A 295 1.29 -1.07 4.59
CA ASN A 295 0.82 -1.82 3.43
C ASN A 295 1.18 -3.32 3.55
N GLU A 296 2.40 -3.61 4.00
CA GLU A 296 2.89 -4.97 4.22
C GLU A 296 2.06 -5.68 5.31
N ARG A 297 1.74 -5.01 6.40
CA ARG A 297 0.93 -5.59 7.47
C ARG A 297 -0.50 -5.91 7.02
N LYS A 298 -1.09 -5.05 6.19
CA LYS A 298 -2.37 -5.33 5.53
C LYS A 298 -2.27 -6.57 4.62
N ARG A 299 -1.23 -6.63 3.78
CA ARG A 299 -0.97 -7.79 2.90
C ARG A 299 -0.84 -9.09 3.68
N ARG A 300 -0.11 -9.09 4.81
CA ARG A 300 0.04 -10.28 5.66
C ARG A 300 -1.28 -10.74 6.26
N LEU A 301 -2.11 -9.82 6.74
CA LEU A 301 -3.46 -10.16 7.24
C LEU A 301 -4.32 -10.83 6.17
N GLU A 302 -4.28 -10.34 4.93
CA GLU A 302 -4.96 -10.97 3.80
C GLU A 302 -4.34 -12.33 3.40
N ASN A 303 -3.05 -12.54 3.69
CA ASN A 303 -2.38 -13.80 3.42
C ASN A 303 -2.69 -14.89 4.44
N VAL A 304 -3.09 -14.56 5.68
CA VAL A 304 -3.45 -15.54 6.71
C VAL A 304 -4.53 -16.51 6.19
N ASP A 305 -5.60 -15.97 5.61
CA ASP A 305 -6.68 -16.78 5.04
C ASP A 305 -6.16 -17.65 3.88
N LYS A 306 -5.24 -17.12 3.05
CA LYS A 306 -4.64 -17.87 1.94
C LYS A 306 -3.76 -19.01 2.43
N ILE A 307 -2.98 -18.82 3.50
CA ILE A 307 -2.13 -19.85 4.10
C ILE A 307 -3.00 -20.95 4.70
N ALA A 308 -4.07 -20.60 5.43
CA ALA A 308 -5.02 -21.58 5.97
C ALA A 308 -5.68 -22.41 4.85
N GLN A 309 -6.13 -21.76 3.77
CA GLN A 309 -6.70 -22.44 2.61
C GLN A 309 -5.66 -23.32 1.91
N TRP A 310 -4.45 -22.81 1.70
CA TRP A 310 -3.35 -23.58 1.11
C TRP A 310 -3.08 -24.84 1.93
N GLN A 311 -2.89 -24.71 3.24
CA GLN A 311 -2.63 -25.86 4.11
C GLN A 311 -3.76 -26.89 4.04
N SER A 312 -5.03 -26.46 4.03
CA SER A 312 -6.18 -27.36 3.92
C SER A 312 -6.24 -28.14 2.60
N SER A 313 -5.57 -27.64 1.55
CA SER A 313 -5.47 -28.30 0.24
C SER A 313 -4.32 -29.30 0.13
N ILE A 314 -3.42 -29.35 1.13
CA ILE A 314 -2.30 -30.29 1.15
C ILE A 314 -2.75 -31.62 1.75
N GLU A 315 -2.55 -32.70 0.99
CA GLU A 315 -2.85 -34.06 1.42
C GLU A 315 -1.77 -34.57 2.40
N ASP A 316 -2.16 -35.49 3.29
CA ASP A 316 -1.31 -36.12 4.31
C ASP A 316 -0.60 -35.11 5.24
N TRP A 317 -1.26 -34.00 5.60
CA TRP A 317 -0.67 -33.00 6.48
C TRP A 317 -0.31 -33.57 7.85
N GLU A 318 0.92 -33.36 8.30
CA GLU A 318 1.41 -33.78 9.62
C GLU A 318 2.01 -32.60 10.38
N GLY A 319 1.81 -32.58 11.70
CA GLY A 319 2.31 -31.54 12.62
C GLY A 319 1.37 -30.35 12.77
N GLU A 320 1.88 -29.28 13.39
CA GLU A 320 1.09 -28.07 13.70
C GLU A 320 0.71 -27.28 12.44
N ASP A 321 -0.30 -26.43 12.56
CA ASP A 321 -0.69 -25.48 11.52
C ASP A 321 0.47 -24.53 11.20
N VAL A 322 0.62 -24.15 9.94
CA VAL A 322 1.62 -23.17 9.50
C VAL A 322 1.45 -21.86 10.27
N LEU A 323 0.19 -21.45 10.44
CA LEU A 323 -0.18 -20.22 11.14
C LEU A 323 0.17 -20.21 12.64
N SER A 324 0.54 -21.35 13.23
CA SER A 324 1.03 -21.39 14.63
C SER A 324 2.28 -20.54 14.80
N ARG A 325 3.24 -20.68 13.86
CA ARG A 325 4.55 -20.02 13.88
C ARG A 325 4.74 -18.99 12.78
N SER A 326 4.00 -19.08 11.68
CA SER A 326 4.21 -18.27 10.48
C SER A 326 3.01 -17.38 10.17
N SER A 327 3.28 -16.30 9.45
CA SER A 327 2.29 -15.31 9.06
C SER A 327 2.35 -14.92 7.59
N ASP A 328 3.40 -15.32 6.88
CA ASP A 328 3.60 -14.94 5.48
C ASP A 328 4.37 -15.99 4.67
N LEU A 329 4.00 -16.12 3.39
CA LEU A 329 4.75 -16.94 2.44
C LEU A 329 5.74 -16.04 1.70
N ILE A 330 7.03 -16.30 1.88
CA ILE A 330 8.11 -15.46 1.35
C ILE A 330 8.51 -15.93 -0.05
N PHE A 331 8.62 -17.24 -0.24
CA PHE A 331 8.96 -17.79 -1.55
C PHE A 331 8.49 -19.22 -1.73
N SER A 332 8.24 -19.62 -2.98
CA SER A 332 7.96 -21.02 -3.29
C SER A 332 8.57 -21.43 -4.63
N GLY A 333 8.89 -22.71 -4.77
CA GLY A 333 9.46 -23.23 -6.00
C GLY A 333 9.92 -24.68 -5.94
N GLU A 334 10.25 -25.23 -7.10
CA GLU A 334 10.82 -26.58 -7.20
C GLU A 334 12.31 -26.57 -6.89
N LEU A 335 12.72 -27.41 -5.96
CA LEU A 335 14.12 -27.74 -5.73
C LEU A 335 14.31 -29.26 -5.68
N THR A 336 15.55 -29.67 -5.93
CA THR A 336 15.96 -31.06 -5.78
C THR A 336 16.60 -31.23 -4.41
N LYS A 337 15.94 -31.96 -3.51
CA LYS A 337 16.47 -32.32 -2.20
C LYS A 337 17.35 -33.55 -2.32
N ILE A 338 18.57 -33.49 -1.82
CA ILE A 338 19.46 -34.65 -1.67
C ILE A 338 19.48 -35.02 -0.18
N SER A 339 19.11 -36.26 0.12
CA SER A 339 19.02 -36.77 1.48
C SER A 339 20.11 -37.81 1.76
N GLN A 340 20.67 -37.79 2.98
CA GLN A 340 21.53 -38.86 3.48
C GLN A 340 20.68 -40.10 3.82
N PRO A 341 21.23 -41.33 3.82
CA PRO A 341 22.62 -41.71 3.56
C PRO A 341 22.93 -42.15 2.11
N GLN A 342 21.93 -42.24 1.22
CA GLN A 342 22.12 -42.79 -0.14
C GLN A 342 22.16 -41.73 -1.25
N GLY A 343 22.21 -40.43 -0.93
CA GLY A 343 22.23 -39.36 -1.93
C GLY A 343 20.99 -39.36 -2.83
N LYS A 344 19.87 -39.92 -2.37
CA LYS A 344 18.64 -40.00 -3.17
C LYS A 344 18.13 -38.60 -3.45
N SER A 345 18.17 -38.26 -4.72
CA SER A 345 17.65 -37.03 -5.29
C SER A 345 16.13 -37.08 -5.34
N GLN A 346 15.48 -36.11 -4.71
CA GLN A 346 14.03 -36.01 -4.60
C GLN A 346 13.58 -34.62 -5.06
N GLN A 347 12.88 -34.55 -6.19
CA GLN A 347 12.24 -33.31 -6.61
C GLN A 347 11.05 -33.01 -5.68
N ARG A 348 11.05 -31.82 -5.09
CA ARG A 348 10.00 -31.36 -4.16
C ARG A 348 9.62 -29.92 -4.47
N MET A 349 8.37 -29.58 -4.17
CA MET A 349 7.93 -28.19 -4.08
C MET A 349 8.23 -27.69 -2.68
N PHE A 350 8.98 -26.61 -2.57
CA PHE A 350 9.28 -25.95 -1.31
C PHE A 350 8.47 -24.68 -1.16
N PHE A 351 8.05 -24.39 0.08
CA PHE A 351 7.29 -23.22 0.49
C PHE A 351 8.00 -22.65 1.73
N LEU A 352 8.68 -21.53 1.55
CA LEU A 352 9.40 -20.81 2.59
C LEU A 352 8.47 -19.79 3.23
N PHE A 353 8.18 -19.99 4.51
CA PHE A 353 7.47 -19.05 5.37
C PHE A 353 8.45 -18.41 6.35
N ASP A 354 8.02 -17.36 7.04
CA ASP A 354 8.70 -16.89 8.25
C ASP A 354 8.80 -18.03 9.28
N HIS A 355 9.99 -18.24 9.84
CA HIS A 355 10.36 -19.28 10.82
C HIS A 355 10.43 -20.73 10.32
N GLN A 356 9.82 -21.09 9.18
CA GLN A 356 9.80 -22.50 8.74
C GLN A 356 9.68 -22.65 7.23
N MET A 357 10.18 -23.78 6.72
CA MET A 357 10.04 -24.15 5.31
C MET A 357 9.37 -25.53 5.18
N VAL A 358 8.27 -25.59 4.44
CA VAL A 358 7.51 -26.83 4.18
C VAL A 358 7.86 -27.36 2.79
N TYR A 359 7.93 -28.68 2.63
CA TYR A 359 8.13 -29.28 1.31
C TYR A 359 7.16 -30.42 1.00
N CYS A 360 6.65 -30.41 -0.23
CA CYS A 360 5.62 -31.32 -0.71
C CYS A 360 6.08 -32.09 -1.97
N LYS A 361 5.47 -33.24 -2.20
CA LYS A 361 5.58 -34.02 -3.44
C LYS A 361 4.36 -33.77 -4.31
N LYS A 362 4.55 -33.44 -5.59
CA LYS A 362 3.44 -33.36 -6.57
C LYS A 362 2.90 -34.75 -6.88
N ASP A 363 1.59 -34.87 -7.02
CA ASP A 363 0.99 -36.09 -7.55
C ASP A 363 1.44 -36.36 -8.99
N LEU A 364 1.50 -37.64 -9.35
CA LEU A 364 1.98 -38.08 -10.67
C LEU A 364 0.97 -37.76 -11.78
N LEU A 365 -0.34 -37.78 -11.47
CA LEU A 365 -1.42 -37.59 -12.44
C LEU A 365 -2.04 -36.20 -12.31
N ARG A 366 -2.23 -35.71 -11.08
CA ARG A 366 -2.83 -34.42 -10.75
C ARG A 366 -1.77 -33.41 -10.30
N ARG A 367 -1.18 -32.67 -11.24
CA ARG A 367 -0.07 -31.74 -10.96
C ARG A 367 -0.41 -30.63 -9.94
N ASP A 368 -1.70 -30.38 -9.72
CA ASP A 368 -2.28 -29.45 -8.77
C ASP A 368 -2.39 -30.01 -7.34
N MET A 369 -2.31 -31.33 -7.17
CA MET A 369 -2.35 -31.99 -5.87
C MET A 369 -0.95 -32.17 -5.28
N LEU A 370 -0.81 -31.80 -4.00
CA LEU A 370 0.44 -31.84 -3.25
C LEU A 370 0.28 -32.71 -2.02
N TYR A 371 1.26 -33.58 -1.79
CA TYR A 371 1.37 -34.39 -0.59
C TYR A 371 2.46 -33.84 0.32
N TYR A 372 2.13 -33.59 1.58
CA TYR A 372 3.10 -33.19 2.58
C TYR A 372 4.21 -34.26 2.73
N LYS A 373 5.46 -33.80 2.89
CA LYS A 373 6.62 -34.68 3.09
C LYS A 373 7.54 -34.25 4.23
N GLY A 374 7.34 -33.07 4.79
CA GLY A 374 8.09 -32.58 5.93
C GLY A 374 8.20 -31.07 5.97
N ARG A 375 8.81 -30.59 7.05
CA ARG A 375 9.13 -29.18 7.29
C ARG A 375 10.52 -29.05 7.90
N MET A 376 11.09 -27.85 7.85
CA MET A 376 12.37 -27.47 8.45
C MET A 376 12.17 -26.21 9.27
N ASP A 377 12.74 -26.16 10.48
CA ASP A 377 12.74 -24.98 11.33
C ASP A 377 13.88 -24.05 10.90
N MET A 378 13.53 -22.91 10.30
CA MET A 378 14.53 -21.97 9.77
C MET A 378 15.25 -21.21 10.88
N ASP A 379 14.70 -21.17 12.09
CA ASP A 379 15.35 -20.55 13.25
C ASP A 379 16.58 -21.33 13.75
N GLN A 380 16.67 -22.61 13.35
CA GLN A 380 17.75 -23.51 13.73
C GLN A 380 18.65 -23.89 12.55
N MET A 381 18.55 -23.18 11.42
CA MET A 381 19.25 -23.50 10.18
C MET A 381 20.03 -22.31 9.66
N GLU A 382 21.28 -22.56 9.26
CA GLU A 382 22.13 -21.64 8.52
C GLU A 382 22.12 -21.99 7.03
N VAL A 383 22.02 -20.96 6.19
CA VAL A 383 22.04 -21.10 4.73
C VAL A 383 23.45 -20.88 4.21
N LEU A 384 23.99 -21.90 3.56
CA LEU A 384 25.33 -21.88 2.98
C LEU A 384 25.23 -21.94 1.45
N ASP A 385 25.83 -20.97 0.79
CA ASP A 385 26.02 -21.00 -0.66
C ASP A 385 27.08 -22.06 -1.01
N VAL A 386 26.75 -22.98 -1.92
CA VAL A 386 27.64 -24.08 -2.34
C VAL A 386 28.05 -23.89 -3.80
N GLU A 387 29.36 -23.82 -4.02
CA GLU A 387 29.95 -23.76 -5.36
C GLU A 387 29.73 -25.04 -6.16
N ASP A 388 29.68 -24.91 -7.48
CA ASP A 388 29.55 -26.04 -8.39
C ASP A 388 30.80 -26.93 -8.28
N GLY A 389 30.58 -28.23 -8.09
CA GLY A 389 31.68 -29.16 -7.87
C GLY A 389 31.28 -30.37 -7.05
N LYS A 390 32.26 -31.01 -6.43
CA LYS A 390 32.03 -32.19 -5.61
C LYS A 390 31.79 -31.79 -4.16
N ASP A 391 30.60 -32.12 -3.66
CA ASP A 391 30.24 -31.88 -2.28
C ASP A 391 30.94 -32.85 -1.32
N LYS A 392 31.54 -32.33 -0.25
CA LYS A 392 32.31 -33.13 0.71
C LYS A 392 31.43 -33.94 1.67
N ASP A 393 30.25 -33.44 2.02
CA ASP A 393 29.39 -34.05 3.03
C ASP A 393 28.53 -35.18 2.42
N PHE A 394 28.15 -35.02 1.15
CA PHE A 394 27.31 -35.99 0.44
C PHE A 394 28.08 -36.82 -0.60
N ASN A 395 29.35 -36.48 -0.87
CA ASN A 395 30.20 -37.15 -1.87
C ASN A 395 29.58 -37.20 -3.29
N VAL A 396 28.74 -36.21 -3.63
CA VAL A 396 28.04 -36.09 -4.93
C VAL A 396 28.48 -34.83 -5.67
N SER A 397 28.46 -34.89 -6.99
CA SER A 397 28.67 -33.70 -7.82
C SER A 397 27.37 -32.88 -7.87
N VAL A 398 27.47 -31.60 -7.55
CA VAL A 398 26.34 -30.67 -7.51
C VAL A 398 26.56 -29.46 -8.40
N LYS A 399 25.45 -28.93 -8.90
CA LYS A 399 25.38 -27.66 -9.61
C LYS A 399 24.23 -26.84 -9.09
N ASN A 400 24.41 -25.52 -9.02
CA ASN A 400 23.42 -24.57 -8.51
C ASN A 400 22.87 -24.99 -7.14
N ALA A 401 23.75 -25.40 -6.24
CA ALA A 401 23.38 -25.93 -4.93
C ALA A 401 23.47 -24.89 -3.81
N LEU A 402 22.69 -25.13 -2.76
CA LEU A 402 22.77 -24.47 -1.47
C LEU A 402 22.55 -25.51 -0.37
N LYS A 403 23.08 -25.26 0.83
CA LYS A 403 22.92 -26.13 2.00
C LYS A 403 22.17 -25.41 3.10
N LEU A 404 21.31 -26.17 3.78
CA LEU A 404 20.74 -25.78 5.06
C LEU A 404 21.41 -26.66 6.12
N ARG A 405 22.14 -26.05 7.04
CA ARG A 405 22.89 -26.75 8.07
C ARG A 405 22.49 -26.24 9.44
N SER A 406 22.20 -27.13 10.37
CA SER A 406 22.03 -26.74 11.77
C SER A 406 23.37 -26.30 12.37
N PRO A 407 23.40 -25.26 13.25
CA PRO A 407 24.63 -24.81 13.90
C PRO A 407 25.37 -25.92 14.68
N THR A 408 24.64 -26.91 15.22
CA THR A 408 25.25 -28.06 15.92
C THR A 408 25.86 -29.08 14.95
N GLY A 409 25.52 -29.00 13.66
CA GLY A 409 25.99 -29.90 12.61
C GLY A 409 25.21 -31.22 12.48
N ASP A 410 24.19 -31.44 13.31
CA ASP A 410 23.45 -32.71 13.38
C ASP A 410 22.53 -32.92 12.16
N GLU A 411 22.09 -31.83 11.53
CA GLU A 411 21.17 -31.86 10.40
C GLU A 411 21.72 -31.03 9.23
N VAL A 412 21.83 -31.66 8.07
CA VAL A 412 22.30 -31.02 6.82
C VAL A 412 21.40 -31.44 5.67
N HIS A 413 20.85 -30.46 4.95
CA HIS A 413 20.06 -30.65 3.74
C HIS A 413 20.74 -29.98 2.55
N LEU A 414 20.95 -30.73 1.47
CA LEU A 414 21.50 -30.22 0.23
C LEU A 414 20.38 -30.01 -0.79
N LEU A 415 20.25 -28.78 -1.28
CA LEU A 415 19.18 -28.36 -2.19
C LEU A 415 19.78 -27.85 -3.50
N CYS A 416 19.36 -28.42 -4.62
CA CYS A 416 19.85 -28.02 -5.95
C CYS A 416 18.74 -27.37 -6.78
N ALA A 417 19.03 -26.18 -7.31
CA ALA A 417 18.16 -25.48 -8.26
C ALA A 417 18.46 -25.93 -9.70
N LYS A 418 17.48 -25.77 -10.60
CA LYS A 418 17.67 -26.13 -12.03
C LYS A 418 18.56 -25.13 -12.76
N LYS A 419 18.50 -23.86 -12.35
CA LYS A 419 19.19 -22.74 -13.00
C LYS A 419 19.91 -21.86 -11.96
N PRO A 420 21.02 -21.18 -12.32
CA PRO A 420 21.74 -20.31 -11.40
C PRO A 420 20.88 -19.12 -10.93
N GLU A 421 20.01 -18.57 -11.80
CA GLU A 421 19.12 -17.47 -11.40
C GLU A 421 18.11 -17.93 -10.35
N GLN A 422 17.69 -19.19 -10.40
CA GLN A 422 16.79 -19.77 -9.41
C GLN A 422 17.50 -19.96 -8.07
N LYS A 423 18.76 -20.42 -8.06
CA LYS A 423 19.58 -20.48 -6.83
C LYS A 423 19.71 -19.10 -6.18
N GLN A 424 20.03 -18.07 -6.97
CA GLN A 424 20.17 -16.71 -6.46
C GLN A 424 18.86 -16.16 -5.87
N ARG A 425 17.71 -16.47 -6.47
CA ARG A 425 16.39 -16.12 -5.89
C ARG A 425 16.14 -16.80 -4.55
N TRP A 426 16.50 -18.08 -4.42
CA TRP A 426 16.38 -18.79 -3.14
C TRP A 426 17.29 -18.21 -2.06
N LEU A 427 18.54 -17.91 -2.37
CA LEU A 427 19.48 -17.28 -1.42
C LEU A 427 18.96 -15.92 -0.92
N ARG A 428 18.42 -15.10 -1.83
CA ARG A 428 17.76 -13.84 -1.45
C ARG A 428 16.54 -14.07 -0.58
N ALA A 429 15.67 -15.02 -0.95
CA ALA A 429 14.48 -15.34 -0.17
C ALA A 429 14.82 -15.79 1.27
N PHE A 430 15.90 -16.55 1.47
CA PHE A 430 16.35 -16.91 2.82
C PHE A 430 16.89 -15.70 3.60
N ALA A 431 17.60 -14.79 2.94
CA ALA A 431 18.08 -13.55 3.57
C ALA A 431 16.91 -12.62 3.95
N ASP A 432 15.91 -12.50 3.07
CA ASP A 432 14.67 -11.75 3.29
C ASP A 432 13.90 -12.33 4.48
N GLU A 433 13.83 -13.66 4.57
CA GLU A 433 13.19 -14.36 5.68
C GLU A 433 13.86 -14.11 7.02
N ARG A 434 15.20 -14.19 7.11
CA ARG A 434 15.92 -13.86 8.35
C ARG A 434 15.77 -12.38 8.74
N SER A 435 15.78 -11.48 7.76
CA SER A 435 15.57 -10.04 7.99
C SER A 435 14.16 -9.75 8.50
N GLN A 436 13.16 -10.43 7.94
CA GLN A 436 11.76 -10.33 8.33
C GLN A 436 11.54 -10.83 9.76
N VAL A 437 12.05 -12.02 10.11
CA VAL A 437 11.94 -12.58 11.46
C VAL A 437 12.58 -11.66 12.51
N GLN A 438 13.75 -11.10 12.21
CA GLN A 438 14.41 -10.13 13.10
C GLN A 438 13.56 -8.87 13.30
N HIS A 439 13.00 -8.33 12.21
CA HIS A 439 12.17 -7.14 12.25
C HIS A 439 10.85 -7.36 13.02
N ASP A 440 10.20 -8.50 12.84
CA ASP A 440 8.97 -8.86 13.54
C ASP A 440 9.22 -9.00 15.05
N ARG A 441 10.37 -9.54 15.43
CA ARG A 441 10.80 -9.63 16.83
C ARG A 441 11.06 -8.26 17.46
N GLU A 442 11.71 -7.36 16.74
CA GLU A 442 11.99 -6.00 17.22
C GLU A 442 10.73 -5.13 17.35
N THR A 443 9.80 -5.29 16.41
CA THR A 443 8.52 -4.54 16.40
C THR A 443 7.44 -5.17 17.26
N GLY A 444 7.65 -6.41 17.75
CA GLY A 444 6.63 -7.18 18.46
C GLY A 444 5.44 -7.55 17.56
N PHE A 445 5.64 -7.60 16.24
CA PHE A 445 4.59 -7.96 15.31
C PHE A 445 4.12 -9.39 15.56
N SER A 446 2.83 -9.55 15.79
CA SER A 446 2.20 -10.86 15.88
C SER A 446 0.78 -10.80 15.33
N ILE A 447 0.39 -11.86 14.63
CA ILE A 447 -1.00 -12.09 14.26
C ILE A 447 -1.72 -12.68 15.45
N THR A 448 -2.88 -12.13 15.80
CA THR A 448 -3.60 -12.56 17.00
C THR A 448 -4.08 -14.01 16.87
N GLU A 449 -4.08 -14.74 17.99
CA GLU A 449 -4.59 -16.12 18.04
C GLU A 449 -6.04 -16.23 17.55
N VAL A 450 -6.85 -15.19 17.76
CA VAL A 450 -8.24 -15.13 17.28
C VAL A 450 -8.27 -15.12 15.75
N GLN A 451 -7.43 -14.31 15.10
CA GLN A 451 -7.35 -14.22 13.64
C GLN A 451 -6.86 -15.54 13.03
N LYS A 452 -5.82 -16.15 13.62
CA LYS A 452 -5.31 -17.46 13.18
C LYS A 452 -6.39 -18.54 13.22
N LYS A 453 -7.09 -18.66 14.36
CA LYS A 453 -8.19 -19.62 14.53
C LYS A 453 -9.34 -19.37 13.56
N GLN A 454 -9.69 -18.10 13.33
CA GLN A 454 -10.76 -17.74 12.40
C GLN A 454 -10.42 -18.14 10.96
N ALA A 455 -9.18 -17.89 10.51
CA ALA A 455 -8.72 -18.28 9.19
C ALA A 455 -8.76 -19.80 8.97
N MET A 456 -8.28 -20.57 9.95
CA MET A 456 -8.35 -22.04 9.92
C MET A 456 -9.81 -22.54 9.87
N LEU A 457 -10.71 -21.96 10.69
CA LEU A 457 -12.14 -22.30 10.65
C LEU A 457 -12.78 -21.99 9.29
N ASN A 458 -12.41 -20.87 8.66
CA ASN A 458 -12.91 -20.49 7.34
C ASN A 458 -12.45 -21.48 6.26
N ALA A 459 -11.18 -21.91 6.32
CA ALA A 459 -10.63 -22.90 5.41
C ALA A 459 -11.36 -24.25 5.55
N CYS A 460 -11.59 -24.75 6.77
CA CYS A 460 -12.29 -26.01 6.99
C CYS A 460 -13.76 -26.01 6.50
N LYS A 461 -14.47 -24.88 6.60
CA LYS A 461 -15.85 -24.75 6.12
C LYS A 461 -15.99 -24.78 4.60
N SER A 462 -14.90 -24.51 3.87
CA SER A 462 -14.89 -24.49 2.40
C SER A 462 -14.87 -25.89 1.75
N HIS A 463 -14.83 -26.96 2.56
CA HIS A 463 -15.05 -28.34 2.10
C HIS A 463 -16.48 -28.78 2.43
N PRO A 464 -17.42 -28.81 1.47
CA PRO A 464 -18.67 -29.51 1.67
C PRO A 464 -18.41 -31.01 1.61
N THR A 465 -18.80 -31.70 2.67
CA THR A 465 -19.10 -33.13 2.67
C THR A 465 -20.21 -33.41 1.64
N GLY A 466 -19.87 -33.68 0.39
CA GLY A 466 -20.84 -34.13 -0.62
C GLY A 466 -20.42 -33.92 -2.07
N LYS A 467 -19.98 -35.00 -2.72
CA LYS A 467 -19.84 -35.31 -4.17
C LYS A 467 -19.42 -34.17 -5.15
N PRO A 468 -18.44 -34.43 -6.04
CA PRO A 468 -17.90 -33.41 -6.93
C PRO A 468 -18.90 -33.03 -8.04
N LYS A 469 -19.22 -31.73 -8.14
CA LYS A 469 -19.64 -31.13 -9.41
C LYS A 469 -18.43 -30.45 -10.04
N ALA A 470 -18.19 -30.78 -11.30
CA ALA A 470 -17.11 -30.25 -12.12
C ALA A 470 -17.21 -28.72 -12.30
N VAL A 471 -16.08 -28.12 -12.71
CA VAL A 471 -15.78 -26.68 -12.93
C VAL A 471 -15.37 -26.00 -11.61
N THR A 472 -14.14 -25.51 -11.38
CA THR A 472 -13.22 -24.72 -12.22
C THR A 472 -11.78 -24.73 -11.66
N ARG A 473 -10.77 -24.65 -12.54
CA ARG A 473 -9.34 -24.27 -12.35
C ARG A 473 -8.74 -24.28 -10.92
N PRO A 474 -7.73 -25.14 -10.62
CA PRO A 474 -7.09 -25.19 -9.30
C PRO A 474 -6.25 -23.95 -8.95
N TYR A 475 -6.41 -23.45 -7.72
CA TYR A 475 -5.70 -22.32 -7.09
C TYR A 475 -4.16 -22.49 -6.99
N TYR A 476 -3.67 -23.71 -7.20
CA TYR A 476 -2.24 -24.06 -7.31
C TYR A 476 -1.46 -23.16 -8.30
N ASP A 477 -2.10 -22.72 -9.39
CA ASP A 477 -1.50 -21.85 -10.39
C ASP A 477 -1.27 -20.41 -9.89
N PHE A 478 -2.01 -19.97 -8.85
CA PHE A 478 -1.91 -18.61 -8.28
C PHE A 478 -0.67 -18.45 -7.40
N LEU A 479 -0.35 -19.43 -6.54
CA LEU A 479 0.85 -19.41 -5.69
C LEU A 479 2.14 -19.53 -6.52
N LEU A 480 2.11 -20.29 -7.62
CA LEU A 480 3.21 -20.36 -8.58
C LEU A 480 3.36 -19.09 -9.45
N ARG A 481 2.29 -18.28 -9.58
CA ARG A 481 2.27 -17.04 -10.37
C ARG A 481 2.76 -15.80 -9.63
N GLN A 482 3.19 -15.90 -8.36
CA GLN A 482 4.02 -14.86 -7.75
C GLN A 482 5.43 -14.83 -8.38
N LYS A 483 5.48 -14.48 -9.67
CA LYS A 483 6.60 -13.78 -10.25
C LYS A 483 6.43 -12.31 -9.85
N HIS A 484 7.45 -11.71 -9.22
CA HIS A 484 7.64 -10.27 -9.36
C HIS A 484 7.61 -9.92 -10.86
N PRO A 485 6.98 -8.80 -11.23
CA PRO A 485 6.33 -8.65 -12.53
C PRO A 485 7.32 -8.77 -13.68
N SER A 486 7.06 -9.73 -14.55
CA SER A 486 7.36 -9.62 -15.97
C SER A 486 6.04 -9.91 -16.67
N LEU A 487 5.47 -8.88 -17.33
CA LEU A 487 4.24 -8.94 -18.13
C LEU A 487 4.14 -10.25 -18.93
N PRO A 488 2.97 -10.89 -18.94
CA PRO A 488 2.41 -11.26 -20.24
C PRO A 488 0.90 -11.01 -20.34
N THR A 489 0.56 -10.58 -21.56
CA THR A 489 -0.74 -10.34 -22.17
C THR A 489 -1.77 -11.43 -21.88
N ALA A 490 -2.99 -11.00 -21.52
CA ALA A 490 -4.22 -11.78 -21.33
C ALA A 490 -4.32 -12.66 -20.06
N VAL A 491 -5.16 -12.23 -19.11
CA VAL A 491 -5.63 -13.00 -17.94
C VAL A 491 -7.15 -12.79 -17.77
N PRO A 492 -7.92 -13.83 -17.36
CA PRO A 492 -9.38 -13.88 -17.50
C PRO A 492 -10.14 -13.21 -16.33
N GLN A 493 -11.37 -12.80 -16.65
CA GLN A 493 -12.38 -12.13 -15.81
C GLN A 493 -12.54 -12.73 -14.40
N GLN A 494 -12.38 -11.89 -13.37
CA GLN A 494 -12.98 -12.07 -12.05
C GLN A 494 -14.12 -11.05 -11.90
N GLN A 495 -15.30 -11.55 -11.55
CA GLN A 495 -16.54 -10.77 -11.41
C GLN A 495 -16.45 -9.82 -10.22
N VAL A 496 -16.48 -8.53 -10.53
CA VAL A 496 -16.75 -7.45 -9.59
C VAL A 496 -18.23 -7.50 -9.21
N PHE A 497 -18.54 -7.47 -7.91
CA PHE A 497 -19.90 -7.26 -7.43
C PHE A 497 -20.34 -5.84 -7.83
N MET A 498 -21.14 -5.75 -8.89
CA MET A 498 -21.79 -4.50 -9.31
C MET A 498 -22.78 -4.05 -8.24
N LEU A 499 -22.59 -2.84 -7.71
CA LEU A 499 -23.68 -2.08 -7.10
C LEU A 499 -24.65 -1.70 -8.22
N ALA A 500 -25.89 -2.18 -8.13
CA ALA A 500 -26.92 -1.91 -9.12
C ALA A 500 -27.14 -0.41 -9.29
N GLU A 501 -27.09 0.06 -10.54
CA GLU A 501 -27.40 1.42 -10.93
C GLU A 501 -28.83 1.83 -10.52
N PRO A 502 -29.06 3.08 -10.08
CA PRO A 502 -30.39 3.64 -10.06
C PRO A 502 -30.83 3.95 -11.50
N LYS A 503 -31.93 3.32 -11.94
CA LYS A 503 -32.59 3.54 -13.23
C LYS A 503 -32.77 5.05 -13.51
N ARG A 504 -32.03 5.60 -14.47
CA ARG A 504 -32.25 6.95 -15.00
C ARG A 504 -33.54 6.99 -15.81
N LYS A 505 -34.45 7.91 -15.45
CA LYS A 505 -35.58 8.31 -16.31
C LYS A 505 -35.03 9.00 -17.55
N THR A 506 -35.46 8.57 -18.72
CA THR A 506 -35.16 9.17 -20.02
C THR A 506 -35.63 10.63 -20.07
N SER A 507 -34.68 11.56 -20.21
CA SER A 507 -34.94 12.96 -20.55
C SER A 507 -34.79 13.14 -22.06
N ASN A 508 -35.86 13.57 -22.72
CA ASN A 508 -35.95 13.79 -24.16
C ASN A 508 -35.28 15.12 -24.58
N PHE A 509 -33.95 15.14 -24.71
CA PHE A 509 -33.24 16.35 -25.18
C PHE A 509 -32.62 16.22 -26.58
N TRP A 510 -32.51 15.02 -27.16
CA TRP A 510 -31.83 14.78 -28.45
C TRP A 510 -32.74 14.59 -29.67
N HIS A 511 -33.79 15.40 -29.79
CA HIS A 511 -34.52 15.54 -31.06
C HIS A 511 -34.73 17.02 -31.39
N ASN A 512 -33.66 17.68 -31.85
CA ASN A 512 -33.71 18.76 -32.83
C ASN A 512 -32.31 19.39 -32.92
N ILE A 513 -31.50 18.96 -33.88
CA ILE A 513 -30.55 19.78 -34.66
C ILE A 513 -30.07 18.84 -35.77
N GLY A 514 -30.63 19.03 -36.97
CA GLY A 514 -30.38 18.17 -38.10
C GLY A 514 -31.33 18.43 -39.26
N ARG A 515 -31.47 19.71 -39.65
CA ARG A 515 -31.98 20.14 -40.96
C ARG A 515 -31.90 21.66 -41.03
N LEU A 516 -31.05 22.16 -41.93
CA LEU A 516 -31.33 23.22 -42.90
C LEU A 516 -30.00 23.84 -43.35
N THR A 517 -29.41 23.27 -44.39
CA THR A 517 -28.61 24.01 -45.36
C THR A 517 -29.57 24.79 -46.29
N PRO A 518 -29.20 25.99 -46.76
CA PRO A 518 -29.76 26.53 -48.00
C PRO A 518 -28.68 26.59 -49.10
N PHE A 519 -29.04 26.05 -50.25
CA PHE A 519 -28.34 26.20 -51.53
C PHE A 519 -28.66 27.56 -52.21
N LYS A 520 -27.77 27.91 -53.15
CA LYS A 520 -27.79 28.93 -54.22
C LYS A 520 -26.94 30.16 -53.88
N LYS A 521 -25.95 30.56 -54.68
CA LYS A 521 -25.66 30.30 -56.10
C LYS A 521 -24.15 30.34 -56.33
#